data_AF-A0A530B277-F1
#
_entry.id   AF-A0A530B277-F1
#
_cell.length_a   1.000
_cell.length_b   1.000
_cell.length_c   1.000
_cell.angle_alpha   90.00
_cell.angle_beta   90.00
_cell.angle_gamma   90.00
#
_symmetry.space_group_name_H-M   'P 1'
#
loop_
_entity.id
_entity.type
_entity.pdbx_description
1 polymer ?
#
loop_
_entity_poly.entity_id
_entity_poly.type
_entity_poly.pdbx_seq_one_letter_code
_entity_poly.pdbx_strand_id
1 'polypeptide(L)' 'FMGSWFIPCVGASTVEPSAKIPTRERAARTRSIWLRKDKAPDRTATAVFGDVWFSSRTIRADNTR' A
#
# COMPACT_ATOMS: atom_id res chain seq x y z
N PHE A 1 26.67 -7.68 4.39
CA PHE A 1 26.15 -6.71 3.42
C PHE A 1 24.78 -7.19 2.99
N MET A 2 23.70 -6.54 3.42
CA MET A 2 22.32 -6.96 3.07
C MET A 2 21.87 -6.07 1.90
N GLY A 3 22.29 -6.44 0.69
CA GLY A 3 21.85 -5.74 -0.52
C GLY A 3 20.36 -5.96 -0.70
N SER A 4 19.58 -4.88 -0.77
CA SER A 4 18.25 -4.96 -1.37
C SER A 4 18.43 -5.39 -2.82
N TRP A 5 17.84 -6.53 -3.19
CA TRP A 5 17.89 -7.02 -4.56
C TRP A 5 16.87 -6.24 -5.40
N PHE A 6 17.21 -5.97 -6.66
CA PHE A 6 16.29 -5.34 -7.61
C PHE A 6 15.04 -6.21 -7.77
N ILE A 7 13.87 -5.66 -7.42
CA ILE A 7 12.59 -6.32 -7.64
C ILE A 7 12.11 -5.89 -9.03
N PRO A 8 12.13 -6.77 -10.04
CA PRO A 8 11.64 -6.41 -11.36
C PRO A 8 10.14 -6.12 -11.29
N CYS A 9 9.69 -5.06 -11.96
CA CYS A 9 8.26 -4.73 -12.07
C CYS A 9 7.48 -5.68 -13.01
N VAL A 10 8.07 -6.81 -13.41
CA VAL A 10 7.43 -7.79 -14.29
C VAL A 10 6.24 -8.40 -13.55
N GLY A 11 5.05 -8.36 -14.17
CA GLY A 11 3.79 -8.75 -13.52
C GLY A 11 3.13 -7.66 -12.66
N ALA A 12 3.77 -6.51 -12.42
CA ALA A 12 3.14 -5.39 -11.72
C ALA A 12 2.16 -4.58 -12.62
N SER A 13 2.20 -4.81 -13.94
CA SER A 13 1.32 -4.13 -14.92
C SER A 13 -0.08 -4.76 -15.01
N THR A 14 -0.28 -5.97 -14.49
CA THR A 14 -1.60 -6.61 -14.44
C THR A 14 -2.38 -6.04 -13.27
N VAL A 15 -3.28 -5.13 -13.58
CA VAL A 15 -4.15 -4.47 -12.61
C VAL A 15 -5.46 -5.25 -12.52
N GLU A 16 -5.76 -5.80 -11.34
CA GLU A 16 -7.07 -6.39 -11.07
C GLU A 16 -8.18 -5.36 -11.36
N PRO A 17 -9.33 -5.73 -11.94
CA PRO A 17 -10.38 -4.78 -12.32
C PRO A 17 -10.89 -3.90 -11.16
N SER A 18 -10.74 -4.38 -9.92
CA SER A 18 -11.16 -3.68 -8.70
C SER A 18 -10.04 -2.85 -8.05
N ALA A 19 -8.83 -2.86 -8.61
CA ALA A 19 -7.69 -2.19 -8.02
C ALA A 19 -7.76 -0.67 -8.23
N LYS A 20 -7.54 0.06 -7.14
CA LYS A 20 -7.40 1.51 -7.15
C LYS A 20 -5.91 1.84 -7.32
N ILE A 21 -5.51 2.17 -8.53
CA ILE A 21 -4.14 2.56 -8.85
C ILE A 21 -3.85 3.98 -8.32
N PRO A 22 -2.75 4.19 -7.58
CA PRO A 22 -2.39 5.53 -7.11
C PRO A 22 -1.87 6.38 -8.28
N THR A 23 -2.20 7.67 -8.27
CA THR A 23 -1.43 8.66 -9.04
C THR A 23 -0.06 8.85 -8.40
N ARG A 24 0.89 9.48 -9.10
CA ARG A 24 2.23 9.75 -8.58
C ARG A 24 2.19 10.49 -7.24
N GLU A 25 1.31 11.48 -7.13
CA GLU A 25 1.13 12.29 -5.92
C GLU A 25 0.49 11.48 -4.79
N ARG A 26 -0.43 10.57 -5.09
CA ARG A 26 -1.01 9.66 -4.09
C ARG A 26 0.01 8.64 -3.60
N ALA A 27 0.82 8.09 -4.52
CA ALA A 27 1.89 7.17 -4.18
C ALA A 27 2.91 7.82 -3.24
N ALA A 28 3.33 9.06 -3.52
CA ALA A 28 4.23 9.82 -2.66
C ALA A 28 3.67 10.11 -1.26
N ARG A 29 2.34 10.10 -1.11
CA ARG A 29 1.64 10.31 0.16
C ARG A 29 1.41 9.03 0.97
N THR A 30 1.68 7.84 0.44
CA THR A 30 1.51 6.57 1.17
C THR A 30 2.42 6.53 2.41
N ARG A 31 1.86 6.17 3.57
CA ARG A 31 2.54 6.09 4.86
C ARG A 31 2.24 4.81 5.65
N SER A 32 1.25 4.03 5.23
CA SER A 32 0.96 2.71 5.81
C SER A 32 0.24 1.78 4.84
N ILE A 33 0.21 0.49 5.17
CA ILE A 33 -0.50 -0.56 4.46
C ILE A 33 -1.41 -1.31 5.46
N TRP A 34 -2.57 -1.75 4.98
CA TRP A 34 -3.60 -2.42 5.77
C TRP A 34 -4.19 -3.61 5.00
N LEU A 35 -4.57 -4.66 5.71
CA LEU A 35 -5.42 -5.71 5.17
C LEU A 35 -6.89 -5.28 5.24
N ARG A 36 -7.67 -5.51 4.19
CA ARG A 36 -9.09 -5.16 4.11
C ARG A 36 -9.92 -5.87 5.18
N LYS A 37 -9.51 -7.08 5.57
CA LYS A 37 -10.13 -7.85 6.66
C LYS A 37 -9.98 -7.18 8.03
N ASP A 38 -8.87 -6.47 8.26
CA ASP A 38 -8.59 -5.82 9.53
C ASP A 38 -9.17 -4.40 9.56
N LYS A 39 -9.17 -3.73 8.40
CA LYS A 39 -9.70 -2.37 8.25
C LYS A 39 -10.16 -2.12 6.82
N ALA A 40 -11.42 -1.71 6.65
CA ALA A 40 -11.92 -1.32 5.33
C ALA A 40 -11.19 -0.06 4.80
N PRO A 41 -10.98 0.07 3.48
CA PRO A 41 -10.42 1.28 2.89
C PRO A 41 -11.28 2.50 3.21
N ASP A 42 -10.64 3.57 3.68
CA ASP A 42 -11.31 4.82 4.02
C ASP A 42 -10.85 5.98 3.11
N ARG A 43 -11.19 7.22 3.47
CA ARG A 43 -10.84 8.41 2.68
C ARG A 43 -9.32 8.65 2.53
N THR A 44 -8.51 7.98 3.33
CA THR A 44 -7.04 8.05 3.28
C THR A 44 -6.44 7.06 2.31
N ALA A 45 -7.25 6.18 1.70
CA ALA A 45 -6.78 5.17 0.78
C ALA A 45 -6.14 5.79 -0.48
N THR A 46 -4.82 5.68 -0.59
CA THR A 46 -4.02 6.10 -1.75
C THR A 46 -4.08 5.06 -2.86
N ALA A 47 -4.15 3.77 -2.52
CA ALA A 47 -4.31 2.65 -3.45
C ALA A 47 -5.02 1.44 -2.80
N VAL A 48 -5.61 0.56 -3.60
CA VAL A 48 -6.28 -0.69 -3.17
C VAL A 48 -5.93 -1.79 -4.17
N PHE A 49 -5.48 -2.94 -3.69
CA PHE A 49 -5.15 -4.11 -4.51
C PHE A 49 -5.63 -5.37 -3.81
N GLY A 50 -6.62 -6.07 -4.38
CA GLY A 50 -7.17 -7.28 -3.76
C GLY A 50 -7.58 -7.06 -2.30
N ASP A 51 -6.90 -7.78 -1.40
CA ASP A 51 -7.10 -7.75 0.06
C ASP A 51 -6.26 -6.72 0.80
N VAL A 52 -5.44 -5.92 0.11
CA VAL A 52 -4.59 -4.90 0.73
C VAL A 52 -4.93 -3.50 0.24
N TRP A 53 -4.67 -2.50 1.09
CA TRP A 53 -4.78 -1.10 0.70
C TRP A 53 -3.77 -0.22 1.41
N PHE A 54 -3.40 0.87 0.73
CA PHE A 54 -2.38 1.80 1.15
C PHE A 54 -3.03 3.08 1.65
N SER A 55 -2.55 3.63 2.77
CA SER A 55 -3.11 4.81 3.42
C SER A 55 -2.08 5.94 3.49
N SER A 56 -2.55 7.18 3.41
CA SER A 56 -1.72 8.35 3.69
C SER A 56 -1.51 8.64 5.19
N ARG A 57 -2.16 7.89 6.09
CA ARG A 57 -1.95 8.03 7.53
C ARG A 57 -0.74 7.22 7.98
N THR A 58 0.08 7.83 8.83
CA THR A 58 1.16 7.13 9.52
C THR A 58 0.58 6.19 10.57
N ILE A 59 1.09 4.96 10.65
CA ILE A 59 0.83 4.10 11.81
C ILE A 59 1.74 4.57 12.92
N ARG A 60 1.19 4.90 14.09
CA ARG A 60 1.99 5.09 15.29
C ARG A 60 2.46 3.71 15.71
N ALA A 61 3.77 3.49 15.75
CA ALA A 61 4.31 2.27 16.34
C ALA A 61 3.88 2.26 17.82
N ASP A 62 3.00 1.34 18.19
CA ASP A 62 2.78 1.07 19.60
C ASP A 62 4.01 0.30 20.07
N ASN A 63 4.86 0.96 20.85
CA ASN A 63 6.04 0.33 21.45
C ASN A 63 5.60 -0.41 22.71
N THR A 64 4.71 -1.40 22.58
CA THR A 64 4.51 -2.39 23.64
C THR A 64 5.62 -3.43 23.48
N ARG A 65 6.69 -3.24 24.27
CA ARG A 65 7.64 -4.29 24.61
C ARG A 65 7.09 -5.15 25.74
#